data_AF-A0A8T4R7K9-F1
#
_entry.id   AF-A0A8T4R7K9-F1
#
_cell.length_a   1.000
_cell.length_b   1.000
_cell.length_c   1.000
_cell.angle_alpha   90.00
_cell.angle_beta   90.00
_cell.angle_gamma   90.00
#
_symmetry.space_group_name_H-M   'P 1'
#
loop_
_entity.id
_entity.type
_entity.pdbx_description
1 polymer ?
#
loop_
_entity_poly.entity_id
_entity_poly.type
_entity_poly.pdbx_seq_one_letter_code
_entity_poly.pdbx_strand_id
1 'polypeptide(L)'
;MRIEFGDLRFDERTRKQIEDVLKNNWISEGPKVKEFEKKFGELFGYRHNISMSSGTSADMASCMALYEFGAKQGDEIIAPALAFAAV
;
A
#
# COMPACT_ATOMS: atom_id res chain seq x y z
N MET A 1 -12.86 -24.27 18.37
CA MET A 1 -12.77 -22.96 17.70
C MET A 1 -11.89 -23.14 16.47
N ARG A 2 -12.41 -22.85 15.28
CA ARG A 2 -11.69 -22.97 14.00
C ARG A 2 -11.21 -21.58 13.61
N ILE A 3 -9.90 -21.41 13.43
CA ILE A 3 -9.29 -20.14 13.01
C ILE A 3 -8.89 -20.31 11.56
N GLU A 4 -9.50 -19.54 10.68
CA GLU A 4 -9.20 -19.54 9.25
C GLU A 4 -8.04 -18.59 8.96
N PHE A 5 -7.15 -19.01 8.06
CA PHE A 5 -6.08 -18.14 7.57
C PHE A 5 -6.70 -17.02 6.71
N GLY A 6 -6.51 -15.77 7.13
CA GLY A 6 -7.00 -14.60 6.40
C GLY A 6 -8.43 -14.16 6.74
N ASP A 7 -8.97 -14.52 7.91
CA ASP A 7 -10.24 -13.95 8.40
C ASP A 7 -10.11 -12.42 8.59
N LEU A 8 -10.72 -11.64 7.68
CA LEU A 8 -10.77 -10.18 7.74
C LEU A 8 -12.02 -9.72 8.49
N ARG A 9 -11.82 -9.06 9.62
CA ARG A 9 -12.93 -8.56 10.45
C ARG A 9 -13.06 -7.05 10.36
N PHE A 10 -14.25 -6.60 9.96
CA PHE A 10 -14.61 -5.18 9.90
C PHE A 10 -15.35 -4.76 11.17
N ASP A 11 -14.62 -4.09 12.05
CA ASP A 11 -15.15 -3.48 13.26
C ASP A 11 -16.03 -2.25 12.95
N GLU A 12 -16.69 -1.72 13.98
CA GLU A 12 -17.57 -0.54 13.85
C GLU A 12 -16.81 0.69 13.33
N ARG A 13 -15.53 0.83 13.72
CA ARG A 13 -14.67 1.91 13.24
C ARG A 13 -14.48 1.85 11.73
N THR A 14 -14.17 0.67 11.19
CA THR A 14 -13.98 0.48 9.75
C THR A 14 -15.27 0.73 8.99
N ARG A 15 -16.39 0.20 9.49
CA ARG A 15 -17.72 0.43 8.89
C ARG A 15 -18.08 1.91 8.80
N LYS A 16 -17.83 2.68 9.86
CA LYS A 16 -18.08 4.12 9.87
C LYS A 16 -17.24 4.88 8.84
N GLN A 17 -15.98 4.48 8.62
CA GLN A 17 -15.14 5.10 7.58
C GLN A 17 -15.67 4.81 6.18
N ILE A 18 -16.13 3.58 5.92
CA ILE A 18 -16.75 3.20 4.65
C ILE A 18 -18.03 4.02 4.42
N GLU A 19 -18.90 4.12 5.42
CA GLU A 19 -20.13 4.92 5.32
C GLU A 19 -19.86 6.40 5.01
N ASP A 20 -18.82 6.97 5.61
CA ASP A 20 -18.43 8.37 5.36
C ASP A 20 -18.00 8.58 3.90
N VAL A 21 -17.23 7.65 3.33
CA VAL A 21 -16.85 7.68 1.90
C VAL A 21 -18.10 7.60 1.02
N LEU A 22 -19.01 6.68 1.32
CA LEU A 22 -20.23 6.47 0.54
C LEU A 22 -21.16 7.70 0.61
N LYS A 23 -21.33 8.32 1.78
CA LYS A 23 -22.16 9.51 1.95
C LYS A 23 -21.63 10.72 1.17
N ASN A 24 -20.30 10.84 1.08
CA ASN A 24 -19.65 11.95 0.38
C ASN A 24 -19.49 11.69 -1.13
N ASN A 25 -19.91 10.52 -1.64
CA ASN A 25 -19.81 10.11 -3.06
C ASN A 25 -18.40 10.21 -3.68
N TRP A 26 -17.35 10.26 -2.85
CA TRP A 26 -15.96 10.36 -3.32
C TRP A 26 -15.27 9.00 -3.19
N ILE A 27 -15.56 8.12 -4.15
CA ILE A 27 -15.07 6.72 -4.14
C ILE A 27 -13.69 6.53 -4.79
N SER A 28 -13.22 7.53 -5.55
CA SER A 28 -11.89 7.53 -6.16
C SER A 28 -10.82 7.98 -5.15
N GLU A 29 -9.55 7.94 -5.58
CA GLU A 29 -8.45 8.53 -4.83
C GLU A 29 -8.79 9.98 -4.42
N GLY A 30 -8.51 10.34 -3.17
CA GLY A 30 -9.05 11.56 -2.60
C GLY A 30 -8.64 11.81 -1.14
N PRO A 31 -9.44 12.60 -0.40
CA PRO A 31 -9.10 13.04 0.96
C PRO A 31 -8.78 11.92 1.93
N LYS A 32 -9.47 10.77 1.84
CA LYS A 32 -9.23 9.61 2.70
C LYS A 32 -7.88 8.93 2.44
N VAL A 33 -7.43 8.91 1.18
CA VAL A 33 -6.09 8.38 0.82
C VAL A 33 -5.02 9.28 1.41
N LYS A 34 -5.15 10.61 1.25
CA LYS A 34 -4.21 11.58 1.85
C LYS A 34 -4.18 11.50 3.39
N GLU A 35 -5.35 11.31 4.01
CA GLU A 35 -5.45 11.10 5.46
C GLU A 35 -4.71 9.83 5.89
N PHE A 36 -4.89 8.73 5.14
CA PHE A 36 -4.19 7.47 5.37
C PHE A 36 -2.68 7.63 5.24
N GLU A 37 -2.19 8.20 4.13
CA GLU A 37 -0.76 8.42 3.87
C GLU A 37 -0.10 9.27 4.95
N LYS A 38 -0.78 10.34 5.39
CA LYS A 38 -0.30 11.18 6.49
C LYS A 38 -0.15 10.40 7.79
N LYS A 39 -1.19 9.68 8.20
CA LYS A 39 -1.17 8.88 9.44
C LYS A 39 -0.17 7.74 9.38
N PHE A 40 -0.01 7.11 8.21
CA PHE A 40 0.99 6.08 7.97
C PHE A 40 2.40 6.65 8.12
N GLY A 41 2.66 7.81 7.53
CA GLY A 41 3.92 8.54 7.69
C GLY A 41 4.23 8.89 9.13
N GLU A 42 3.26 9.43 9.87
CA GLU A 42 3.38 9.75 11.30
C GLU A 42 3.67 8.50 12.15
N LEU A 43 3.05 7.36 11.82
CA LEU A 43 3.21 6.11 12.55
C LEU A 43 4.63 5.54 12.43
N PHE A 44 5.23 5.61 11.23
CA PHE A 44 6.55 5.01 10.96
C PHE A 44 7.70 6.01 10.85
N GLY A 45 7.42 7.32 10.89
CA GLY A 45 8.42 8.37 10.73
C GLY A 45 8.88 8.60 9.29
N TYR A 46 8.08 8.20 8.29
CA TYR A 46 8.43 8.39 6.87
C TYR A 46 8.05 9.78 6.36
N ARG A 47 9.00 10.42 5.68
CA ARG A 47 8.82 11.75 5.08
C ARG A 47 7.85 11.75 3.89
N HIS A 48 7.86 10.68 3.10
CA HIS A 48 7.04 10.53 1.89
C HIS A 48 6.32 9.20 1.95
N ASN A 49 5.02 9.21 1.62
CA ASN A 49 4.15 8.04 1.67
C ASN A 49 3.22 8.12 0.47
N ILE A 50 3.13 7.05 -0.31
CA ILE A 50 2.28 6.96 -1.51
C ILE A 50 1.50 5.65 -1.41
N SER A 51 0.18 5.74 -1.34
CA SER A 51 -0.69 4.58 -1.34
C SER A 51 -0.88 4.05 -2.75
N MET A 52 -0.75 2.73 -2.90
CA MET A 52 -0.93 2.03 -4.18
C MET A 52 -2.08 1.02 -4.07
N SER A 53 -2.50 0.46 -5.20
CA SER A 53 -3.59 -0.51 -5.26
C SER A 53 -3.27 -1.85 -4.58
N SER A 54 -1.98 -2.21 -4.45
CA SER A 54 -1.51 -3.43 -3.80
C SER A 54 -0.03 -3.30 -3.39
N GLY A 55 0.48 -4.29 -2.66
CA GLY A 55 1.92 -4.41 -2.40
C GLY A 55 2.73 -4.58 -3.69
N THR A 56 2.27 -5.45 -4.59
CA THR A 56 2.95 -5.68 -5.89
C THR A 56 3.04 -4.43 -6.75
N SER A 57 2.01 -3.55 -6.76
CA SER A 57 2.10 -2.30 -7.50
C SER A 57 3.07 -1.29 -6.85
N ALA A 58 3.28 -1.37 -5.53
CA ALA A 58 4.33 -0.63 -4.84
C ALA A 58 5.74 -1.18 -5.16
N ASP A 59 5.91 -2.50 -5.25
CA ASP A 59 7.18 -3.13 -5.67
C ASP A 59 7.52 -2.72 -7.11
N MET A 60 6.54 -2.77 -8.02
CA MET A 60 6.70 -2.28 -9.40
C MET A 60 7.09 -0.80 -9.44
N ALA A 61 6.45 0.06 -8.63
CA ALA A 61 6.81 1.47 -8.55
C ALA A 61 8.24 1.69 -8.04
N SER A 62 8.69 0.86 -7.12
CA SER A 62 10.07 0.89 -6.61
C SER A 62 11.06 0.54 -7.73
N CYS A 63 10.78 -0.49 -8.52
CA CYS A 63 11.59 -0.82 -9.70
C CYS A 63 11.60 0.31 -10.74
N MET A 64 10.44 0.92 -11.02
CA MET A 64 10.35 2.07 -11.94
C MET A 64 11.19 3.25 -11.45
N ALA A 65 11.18 3.53 -10.15
CA ALA A 65 12.03 4.57 -9.58
C ALA A 65 13.52 4.30 -9.84
N LEU A 66 13.98 3.05 -9.75
CA LEU A 66 15.37 2.71 -10.06
C LEU A 66 15.76 3.06 -11.51
N TYR A 67 14.86 2.84 -12.48
CA TYR A 67 15.10 3.25 -13.87
C TYR A 67 15.26 4.77 -14.00
N GLU A 68 14.47 5.56 -13.28
CA GLU A 68 14.61 7.02 -13.22
C GLU A 68 15.96 7.45 -12.60
N PHE A 69 16.53 6.62 -11.72
CA PHE A 69 17.88 6.81 -11.15
C PHE A 69 19.00 6.17 -11.98
N GLY A 70 18.72 5.72 -13.21
CA GLY A 70 19.73 5.28 -14.17
C GLY A 70 19.97 3.77 -14.23
N ALA A 71 19.15 2.97 -13.53
CA ALA A 71 19.15 1.52 -13.75
C ALA A 71 18.72 1.19 -15.18
N LYS A 72 19.26 0.10 -15.72
CA LYS A 72 19.00 -0.34 -17.08
C LYS A 72 18.78 -1.85 -17.15
N GLN A 73 18.21 -2.29 -18.26
CA GLN A 73 18.06 -3.70 -18.54
C GLN A 73 19.44 -4.39 -18.54
N GLY A 74 19.54 -5.50 -17.81
CA GLY A 74 20.78 -6.26 -17.65
C GLY A 74 21.59 -5.93 -16.41
N ASP A 75 21.19 -4.92 -15.62
CA ASP A 75 21.79 -4.68 -14.31
C ASP A 75 21.44 -5.80 -13.32
N GLU A 76 22.38 -6.13 -12.44
CA GLU A 76 22.22 -7.16 -11.42
C GLU A 76 21.42 -6.64 -10.21
N ILE A 77 20.44 -7.42 -9.76
CA ILE A 77 19.67 -7.16 -8.54
C ILE A 77 19.80 -8.38 -7.62
N ILE A 78 20.22 -8.15 -6.38
CA ILE A 78 20.32 -9.19 -5.35
C ILE A 78 19.02 -9.22 -4.55
N ALA A 79 18.39 -10.38 -4.47
CA ALA A 79 17.16 -10.60 -3.70
C ALA A 79 17.32 -11.80 -2.73
N PRO A 80 16.59 -11.83 -1.60
CA PRO A 80 16.64 -12.95 -0.68
C PRO A 80 16.03 -14.23 -1.28
N ALA A 81 16.56 -15.39 -0.91
CA ALA A 81 16.10 -16.69 -1.42
C ALA A 81 14.68 -17.07 -0.94
N LEU A 82 14.19 -16.45 0.15
CA LEU A 82 12.85 -16.66 0.68
C LEU A 82 12.12 -15.31 0.74
N ALA A 83 11.20 -15.11 -0.20
CA ALA A 83 10.34 -13.94 -0.29
C ALA A 83 8.97 -14.33 -0.85
N PHE A 84 8.04 -13.38 -0.85
CA PHE A 84 6.79 -13.54 -1.60
C PHE A 84 7.06 -13.41 -3.11
N ALA A 85 6.25 -14.07 -3.94
CA ALA A 85 6.49 -14.16 -5.39
C ALA A 85 6.47 -12.81 -6.15
N ALA A 86 5.96 -11.75 -5.54
CA ALA A 86 5.92 -10.42 -6.14
C ALA A 86 7.18 -9.58 -5.89
N VAL A 87 8.08 -10.06 -5.01
CA VAL A 87 9.39 -9.44 -4.72
C VAL A 87 10.38 -9.77 -5.83
#